data_AF-A0A562T0V7-F1
#
_entry.id   AF-A0A562T0V7-F1
#
_cell.length_a   1.000
_cell.length_b   1.000
_cell.length_c   1.000
_cell.angle_alpha   90.00
_cell.angle_beta   90.00
_cell.angle_gamma   90.00
#
_symmetry.space_group_name_H-M   'P 1'
#
loop_
_entity.id
_entity.type
_entity.pdbx_description
1 polymer ?
#
loop_
_entity_poly.entity_id
_entity_poly.type
_entity_poly.pdbx_seq_one_letter_code
_entity_poly.pdbx_strand_id
1 'polypeptide(L)'
;MMSAKAKRTGPAAPRKSTPAAHSQSSQDKPAPAAEASGISQAFKDIDLKNNYQLVTKALSGVYADTFIKFVDLANISRNDLAAAMNISAKTIKNKLADKAPLDPNQGEHLLKIIALFEMGEQVFGGLEGFKRWLERPFFGKARKPEDFIRTTGGVDLIMDELKRLAYGDAI
;
A
#
# COMPACT_ATOMS: atom_id res chain seq x y z
N MET A 1 -11.55 71.54 11.33
CA MET A 1 -13.02 71.71 11.35
C MET A 1 -13.65 70.37 10.97
N MET A 2 -13.97 69.51 11.95
CA MET A 2 -15.28 69.41 12.62
C MET A 2 -16.45 69.14 11.66
N SER A 3 -16.94 67.89 11.64
CA SER A 3 -18.36 67.61 11.94
C SER A 3 -18.60 66.13 12.15
N ALA A 4 -19.21 65.86 13.30
CA ALA A 4 -19.64 64.58 13.80
C ALA A 4 -21.08 64.27 13.34
N LYS A 5 -21.47 63.00 13.37
CA LYS A 5 -22.86 62.65 13.70
C LYS A 5 -22.91 61.34 14.47
N ALA A 6 -23.16 61.48 15.77
CA ALA A 6 -23.54 60.40 16.66
C ALA A 6 -25.05 60.14 16.53
N LYS A 7 -25.46 58.88 16.68
CA LYS A 7 -26.81 58.54 17.17
C LYS A 7 -26.65 57.48 18.26
N ARG A 8 -27.06 57.85 19.48
CA ARG A 8 -27.13 57.00 20.68
C ARG A 8 -28.52 56.37 20.76
N THR A 9 -28.62 55.18 21.34
CA THR A 9 -29.55 54.82 22.45
C THR A 9 -29.36 53.33 22.80
N GLY A 10 -29.03 53.01 24.07
CA GLY A 10 -28.98 51.65 24.66
C GLY A 10 -30.34 51.27 25.26
N PRO A 11 -30.42 50.50 26.39
CA PRO A 11 -29.45 49.61 27.04
C PRO A 11 -30.05 48.24 27.48
N ALA A 12 -29.22 47.24 27.84
CA ALA A 12 -29.50 46.26 28.90
C ALA A 12 -28.29 45.34 29.16
N ALA A 13 -27.93 45.17 30.43
CA ALA A 13 -26.96 44.20 30.98
C ALA A 13 -27.71 43.26 31.97
N PRO A 14 -27.11 42.31 32.72
CA PRO A 14 -25.87 41.51 32.57
C PRO A 14 -26.11 39.98 32.82
N ARG A 15 -25.00 39.20 32.88
CA ARG A 15 -24.74 37.86 33.53
C ARG A 15 -24.43 36.75 32.51
N LYS A 16 -23.55 35.77 32.73
CA LYS A 16 -22.50 35.39 33.69
C LYS A 16 -21.82 34.14 33.06
N SER A 17 -20.58 33.85 33.48
CA SER A 17 -19.91 32.52 33.49
C SER A 17 -19.64 31.77 32.17
N THR A 18 -18.36 31.74 31.79
CA THR A 18 -17.64 30.58 31.19
C THR A 18 -17.63 29.38 32.19
N PRO A 19 -17.11 28.17 31.85
CA PRO A 19 -16.97 27.47 30.56
C PRO A 19 -17.57 26.04 30.62
N ALA A 20 -17.91 25.43 29.48
CA ALA A 20 -18.04 23.96 29.40
C ALA A 20 -17.48 23.46 28.08
N ALA A 21 -16.28 22.89 28.17
CA ALA A 21 -15.64 22.10 27.14
C ALA A 21 -16.61 21.04 26.60
N HIS A 22 -16.89 21.08 25.31
CA HIS A 22 -17.43 19.94 24.59
C HIS A 22 -16.27 19.30 23.83
N SER A 23 -15.68 18.31 24.51
CA SER A 23 -14.80 17.32 23.93
C SER A 23 -15.50 16.67 22.74
N GLN A 24 -14.93 16.86 21.56
CA GLN A 24 -15.27 16.06 20.39
C GLN A 24 -14.77 14.64 20.66
N SER A 25 -15.68 13.72 20.95
CA SER A 25 -15.41 12.29 20.87
C SER A 25 -15.32 11.93 19.39
N SER A 26 -14.09 11.98 18.85
CA SER A 26 -13.76 11.29 17.62
C SER A 26 -14.12 9.82 17.80
N GLN A 27 -15.02 9.33 16.97
CA GLN A 27 -15.36 7.93 16.90
C GLN A 27 -14.12 7.16 16.43
N ASP A 28 -13.40 6.53 17.36
CA ASP A 28 -12.54 5.40 17.06
C ASP A 28 -13.45 4.23 16.68
N LYS A 29 -13.71 4.11 15.37
CA LYS A 29 -14.21 2.87 14.81
C LYS A 29 -13.00 1.93 14.68
N PRO A 30 -13.00 0.75 15.31
CA PRO A 30 -11.92 -0.21 15.08
C PRO A 30 -11.98 -0.65 13.61
N ALA A 31 -10.87 -0.46 12.88
CA ALA A 31 -10.69 -1.03 11.56
C ALA A 31 -10.80 -2.56 11.68
N PRO A 32 -11.72 -3.22 10.96
CA PRO A 32 -11.96 -4.63 11.14
C PRO A 32 -10.85 -5.44 10.45
N ALA A 33 -10.47 -6.55 11.09
CA ALA A 33 -9.54 -7.58 10.62
C ALA A 33 -9.99 -8.35 9.35
N ALA A 34 -10.68 -7.68 8.41
CA ALA A 34 -11.30 -8.28 7.22
C ALA A 34 -10.54 -8.01 5.91
N GLU A 35 -9.48 -7.20 5.92
CA GLU A 35 -8.75 -6.84 4.68
C GLU A 35 -7.81 -7.96 4.20
N ALA A 36 -7.39 -8.86 5.09
CA ALA A 36 -6.38 -9.91 4.86
C ALA A 36 -6.67 -10.94 3.74
N SER A 37 -7.84 -10.87 3.10
CA SER A 37 -8.34 -11.87 2.13
C SER A 37 -8.35 -11.37 0.68
N GLY A 38 -8.09 -10.08 0.43
CA GLY A 38 -8.33 -9.48 -0.89
C GLY A 38 -7.40 -10.02 -1.99
N ILE A 39 -6.10 -10.04 -1.72
CA ILE A 39 -5.08 -10.43 -2.71
C ILE A 39 -5.14 -11.93 -2.98
N SER A 40 -5.15 -12.75 -1.93
CA SER A 40 -5.20 -14.22 -2.06
C SER A 40 -6.44 -14.68 -2.85
N GLN A 41 -7.61 -14.11 -2.56
CA GLN A 41 -8.84 -14.43 -3.29
C GLN A 41 -8.81 -13.97 -4.74
N ALA A 42 -8.25 -12.78 -5.00
CA ALA A 42 -8.19 -12.20 -6.33
C ALA A 42 -7.23 -12.95 -7.28
N PHE A 43 -6.22 -13.63 -6.75
CA PHE A 43 -5.20 -14.34 -7.52
C PHE A 43 -5.18 -15.85 -7.27
N LYS A 44 -6.27 -16.41 -6.72
CA LYS A 44 -6.40 -17.85 -6.39
C LYS A 44 -6.11 -18.83 -7.54
N ASP A 45 -6.22 -18.37 -8.79
CA ASP A 45 -5.97 -19.18 -9.98
C ASP A 45 -4.46 -19.29 -10.30
N ILE A 46 -3.61 -18.59 -9.54
CA ILE A 46 -2.15 -18.61 -9.64
C ILE A 46 -1.61 -19.13 -8.30
N ASP A 47 -0.77 -20.16 -8.35
CA ASP A 47 -0.03 -20.61 -7.16
C ASP A 47 1.11 -19.63 -6.87
N LEU A 48 0.81 -18.62 -6.03
CA LEU A 48 1.74 -17.56 -5.65
C LEU A 48 2.92 -18.04 -4.79
N LYS A 49 2.85 -19.26 -4.26
CA LYS A 49 3.91 -19.83 -3.38
C LYS A 49 4.94 -20.64 -4.16
N ASN A 50 4.67 -20.90 -5.45
CA ASN A 50 5.49 -21.77 -6.28
C ASN A 50 6.21 -20.99 -7.38
N ASN A 51 7.52 -20.80 -7.22
CA ASN A 51 8.36 -20.09 -8.20
C ASN A 51 8.28 -20.67 -9.62
N TYR A 52 8.16 -21.99 -9.76
CA TYR A 52 8.01 -22.61 -11.09
C TYR A 52 6.69 -22.15 -11.75
N GLN A 53 5.61 -22.06 -10.99
CA GLN A 53 4.32 -21.60 -11.49
C GLN A 53 4.35 -20.10 -11.82
N LEU A 54 5.03 -19.28 -11.02
CA LEU A 54 5.20 -17.86 -11.33
C LEU A 54 5.96 -17.65 -12.64
N VAL A 55 7.08 -18.34 -12.82
CA VAL A 55 7.92 -18.24 -14.02
C VAL A 55 7.17 -18.75 -15.25
N THR A 56 6.55 -19.91 -15.19
CA THR A 56 5.80 -20.47 -16.33
C THR A 56 4.59 -19.60 -16.68
N LYS A 57 3.90 -19.03 -15.69
CA LYS A 57 2.82 -18.06 -15.92
C LYS A 57 3.35 -16.81 -16.62
N ALA A 58 4.47 -16.26 -16.17
CA ALA A 58 5.11 -15.11 -16.80
C ALA A 58 5.49 -15.37 -18.26
N LEU A 59 6.06 -16.55 -18.54
CA LEU A 59 6.38 -16.99 -19.90
C LEU A 59 5.14 -17.14 -20.78
N SER A 60 4.00 -17.57 -20.22
CA SER A 60 2.72 -17.65 -20.93
C SER A 60 2.02 -16.30 -21.15
N GLY A 61 2.50 -15.24 -20.48
CA GLY A 61 1.97 -13.89 -20.56
C GLY A 61 1.20 -13.44 -19.32
N VAL A 62 1.56 -12.27 -18.80
CA VAL A 62 0.85 -11.55 -17.74
C VAL A 62 0.35 -10.24 -18.31
N TYR A 63 -0.97 -10.10 -18.45
CA TYR A 63 -1.58 -8.90 -19.02
C TYR A 63 -1.48 -7.70 -18.08
N ALA A 64 -1.33 -6.50 -18.66
CA ALA A 64 -1.21 -5.26 -17.90
C ALA A 64 -2.43 -4.98 -16.99
N ASP A 65 -3.59 -5.56 -17.25
CA ASP A 65 -4.74 -5.51 -16.34
C ASP A 65 -4.42 -6.11 -14.96
N THR A 66 -3.52 -7.09 -14.89
CA THR A 66 -3.01 -7.68 -13.63
C THR A 66 -2.35 -6.61 -12.77
N PHE A 67 -1.60 -5.69 -13.39
CA PHE A 67 -0.96 -4.57 -12.70
C PHE A 67 -2.00 -3.65 -12.07
N ILE A 68 -3.04 -3.29 -12.83
CA ILE A 68 -4.11 -2.40 -12.34
C ILE A 68 -4.90 -3.07 -11.23
N LYS A 69 -5.28 -4.34 -11.41
CA LYS A 69 -5.95 -5.13 -10.39
C LYS A 69 -5.15 -5.16 -9.08
N PHE A 70 -3.84 -5.35 -9.18
CA PHE A 70 -2.98 -5.37 -7.99
C PHE A 70 -2.84 -3.99 -7.33
N VAL A 71 -2.67 -2.91 -8.11
CA VAL A 71 -2.65 -1.51 -7.61
C VAL A 71 -3.87 -1.23 -6.73
N ASP A 72 -5.06 -1.61 -7.22
CA ASP A 72 -6.32 -1.37 -6.51
C ASP A 72 -6.40 -2.20 -5.22
N LEU A 73 -6.03 -3.48 -5.26
CA LEU A 73 -6.05 -4.36 -4.10
C LEU A 73 -5.02 -3.99 -3.03
N ALA A 74 -3.81 -3.67 -3.46
CA ALA A 74 -2.72 -3.32 -2.56
C ALA A 74 -2.84 -1.88 -2.06
N ASN A 75 -3.78 -1.07 -2.57
CA ASN A 75 -3.93 0.35 -2.25
C ASN A 75 -2.58 1.11 -2.36
N ILE A 76 -1.90 0.95 -3.49
CA ILE A 76 -0.65 1.64 -3.84
C ILE A 76 -0.85 2.43 -5.12
N SER A 77 -0.07 3.49 -5.36
CA SER A 77 -0.23 4.23 -6.62
C SER A 77 0.37 3.44 -7.79
N ARG A 78 -0.16 3.68 -9.00
CA ARG A 78 0.40 3.12 -10.24
C ARG A 78 1.86 3.55 -10.45
N ASN A 79 2.20 4.76 -10.01
CA ASN A 79 3.56 5.28 -10.14
C ASN A 79 4.51 4.54 -9.19
N ASP A 80 4.07 4.25 -7.97
CA ASP A 80 4.88 3.54 -6.97
C ASP A 80 5.15 2.10 -7.41
N LEU A 81 4.12 1.39 -7.89
CA LEU A 81 4.32 0.04 -8.41
C LEU A 81 5.20 0.04 -9.67
N ALA A 82 5.01 0.98 -10.58
CA ALA A 82 5.85 1.10 -11.76
C ALA A 82 7.32 1.37 -11.39
N ALA A 83 7.56 2.26 -10.42
CA ALA A 83 8.89 2.54 -9.89
C ALA A 83 9.50 1.32 -9.16
N ALA A 84 8.69 0.60 -8.38
CA ALA A 84 9.08 -0.64 -7.71
C ALA A 84 9.42 -1.76 -8.69
N MET A 85 8.85 -1.74 -9.89
CA MET A 85 9.17 -2.67 -10.98
C MET A 85 10.28 -2.17 -11.91
N ASN A 86 10.80 -0.95 -11.70
CA ASN A 86 11.71 -0.28 -12.62
C ASN A 86 11.16 -0.16 -14.06
N ILE A 87 9.85 0.07 -14.19
CA ILE A 87 9.14 0.28 -15.45
C ILE A 87 8.57 1.71 -15.47
N SER A 88 8.59 2.37 -16.63
CA SER A 88 7.97 3.69 -16.73
C SER A 88 6.43 3.58 -16.70
N ALA A 89 5.76 4.54 -16.05
CA ALA A 89 4.30 4.63 -16.08
C ALA A 89 3.75 4.73 -17.53
N LYS A 90 4.54 5.31 -18.45
CA LYS A 90 4.22 5.35 -19.89
C LYS A 90 4.18 3.96 -20.51
N THR A 91 5.14 3.09 -20.17
CA THR A 91 5.18 1.71 -20.67
C THR A 91 3.95 0.93 -20.24
N ILE A 92 3.58 1.02 -18.94
CA ILE A 92 2.37 0.36 -18.42
C ILE A 92 1.12 0.90 -19.14
N LYS A 93 1.01 2.23 -19.32
CA LYS A 93 -0.11 2.84 -20.04
C LYS A 93 -0.22 2.32 -21.48
N ASN A 94 0.89 2.21 -22.20
CA ASN A 94 0.90 1.68 -23.56
C ASN A 94 0.46 0.22 -23.59
N LYS A 95 1.01 -0.62 -22.70
CA LYS A 95 0.62 -2.04 -22.60
C LYS A 95 -0.88 -2.23 -22.32
N LEU A 96 -1.47 -1.38 -21.50
CA LEU A 96 -2.93 -1.36 -21.26
C LEU A 96 -3.72 -0.99 -22.51
N ALA A 97 -3.32 0.08 -23.21
CA ALA A 97 -3.98 0.52 -24.43
C ALA A 97 -3.93 -0.56 -25.53
N ASP A 98 -2.78 -1.22 -25.66
CA ASP A 98 -2.53 -2.26 -26.67
C ASP A 98 -3.10 -3.62 -26.26
N LYS A 99 -3.67 -3.75 -25.04
CA LYS A 99 -4.08 -5.04 -24.44
C LYS A 99 -2.98 -6.10 -24.53
N ALA A 100 -1.74 -5.67 -24.35
CA ALA A 100 -0.56 -6.50 -24.53
C ALA A 100 -0.04 -7.03 -23.18
N PRO A 101 0.52 -8.25 -23.15
CA PRO A 101 1.20 -8.73 -21.96
C PRO A 101 2.47 -7.94 -21.67
N LEU A 102 2.83 -7.89 -20.39
CA LEU A 102 4.17 -7.54 -19.94
C LEU A 102 5.18 -8.53 -20.55
N ASP A 103 6.43 -8.10 -20.75
CA ASP A 103 7.47 -9.08 -21.09
C ASP A 103 7.66 -10.07 -19.93
N PRO A 104 8.22 -11.27 -20.18
CA PRO A 104 8.30 -12.32 -19.17
C PRO A 104 9.01 -11.90 -17.87
N ASN A 105 10.06 -11.07 -17.96
CA ASN A 105 10.77 -10.61 -16.75
C ASN A 105 9.89 -9.68 -15.92
N GLN A 106 9.22 -8.72 -16.57
CA GLN A 106 8.26 -7.83 -15.91
C GLN A 106 7.05 -8.59 -15.35
N GLY A 107 6.57 -9.61 -16.07
CA GLY A 107 5.49 -10.49 -15.64
C GLY A 107 5.85 -11.28 -14.38
N GLU A 108 7.03 -11.93 -14.37
CA GLU A 108 7.52 -12.65 -13.19
C GLU A 108 7.68 -11.70 -12.00
N HIS A 109 8.25 -10.51 -12.25
CA HIS A 109 8.45 -9.52 -11.21
C HIS A 109 7.14 -9.05 -10.58
N LEU A 110 6.12 -8.75 -11.40
CA LEU A 110 4.79 -8.39 -10.90
C LEU A 110 4.21 -9.52 -10.04
N LEU A 111 4.27 -10.76 -10.51
CA LEU A 111 3.72 -11.91 -9.78
C LEU A 111 4.44 -12.15 -8.45
N LYS A 112 5.76 -11.98 -8.40
CA LYS A 112 6.53 -12.05 -7.16
C LYS A 112 6.17 -10.94 -6.19
N ILE A 113 5.94 -9.71 -6.67
CA ILE A 113 5.47 -8.61 -5.80
C ILE A 113 4.07 -8.91 -5.26
N ILE A 114 3.17 -9.46 -6.08
CA ILE A 114 1.83 -9.89 -5.63
C ILE A 114 1.95 -10.95 -4.53
N ALA A 115 2.78 -11.97 -4.74
CA ALA A 115 3.06 -13.00 -3.73
C ALA A 115 3.63 -12.41 -2.43
N LEU A 116 4.54 -11.43 -2.55
CA LEU A 116 5.13 -10.74 -1.40
C LEU A 116 4.08 -10.01 -0.57
N PHE A 117 3.16 -9.29 -1.22
CA PHE A 117 2.10 -8.59 -0.52
C PHE A 117 1.08 -9.55 0.10
N GLU A 118 0.78 -10.67 -0.55
CA GLU A 118 -0.09 -11.72 0.01
C GLU A 118 0.51 -12.33 1.28
N MET A 119 1.79 -12.69 1.26
CA MET A 119 2.45 -13.22 2.44
C MET A 119 2.63 -12.16 3.53
N GLY A 120 3.00 -10.94 3.16
CA GLY A 120 3.14 -9.83 4.10
C GLY A 120 1.84 -9.51 4.83
N GLU A 121 0.74 -9.46 4.08
CA GLU A 121 -0.60 -9.29 4.64
C GLU A 121 -0.95 -10.40 5.65
N GLN A 122 -0.61 -11.66 5.36
CA GLN A 122 -0.82 -12.78 6.27
C GLN A 122 0.03 -12.66 7.55
N VAL A 123 1.32 -12.36 7.41
CA VAL A 123 2.26 -12.28 8.55
C VAL A 123 1.92 -11.13 9.49
N PHE A 124 1.50 -9.98 8.95
CA PHE A 124 1.23 -8.77 9.73
C PHE A 124 -0.26 -8.57 10.06
N GLY A 125 -1.14 -9.48 9.63
CA GLY A 125 -2.59 -9.38 9.86
C GLY A 125 -3.27 -8.24 9.09
N GLY A 126 -2.63 -7.71 8.06
CA GLY A 126 -3.13 -6.62 7.23
C GLY A 126 -2.05 -5.91 6.42
N LEU A 127 -2.46 -5.32 5.30
CA LEU A 127 -1.56 -4.61 4.38
C LEU A 127 -0.87 -3.41 5.01
N GLU A 128 -1.55 -2.65 5.86
CA GLU A 128 -0.97 -1.45 6.46
C GLU A 128 0.20 -1.79 7.40
N GLY A 129 0.08 -2.87 8.17
CA GLY A 129 1.16 -3.38 9.02
C GLY A 129 2.38 -3.79 8.21
N PHE A 130 2.15 -4.52 7.11
CA PHE A 130 3.20 -4.94 6.19
C PHE A 130 3.90 -3.76 5.50
N LYS A 131 3.14 -2.77 4.99
CA LYS A 131 3.72 -1.57 4.36
C LYS A 131 4.61 -0.78 5.34
N ARG A 132 4.15 -0.59 6.58
CA ARG A 132 4.97 0.05 7.62
C ARG A 132 6.25 -0.73 7.92
N TRP A 133 6.22 -2.05 7.81
CA TRP A 133 7.41 -2.88 7.96
C TRP A 133 8.38 -2.72 6.77
N LEU A 134 7.88 -2.64 5.53
CA LEU A 134 8.70 -2.41 4.34
C LEU A 134 9.52 -1.10 4.40
N GLU A 135 9.00 -0.09 5.10
CA GLU A 135 9.64 1.21 5.27
C GLU A 135 10.71 1.26 6.37
N ARG A 136 10.77 0.24 7.23
CA ARG A 136 11.72 0.18 8.36
C ARG A 136 12.99 -0.54 7.95
N PRO A 137 14.18 0.06 8.21
CA PRO A 137 15.44 -0.65 7.99
C PRO A 137 15.50 -1.97 8.77
N PHE A 138 16.12 -2.99 8.18
CA PHE A 138 16.45 -4.19 8.94
C PHE A 138 17.36 -3.83 10.13
N PHE A 139 17.27 -4.59 11.23
CA PHE A 139 18.09 -4.36 12.40
C PHE A 139 19.59 -4.33 12.02
N GLY A 140 20.28 -3.24 12.35
CA GLY A 140 21.69 -3.06 12.03
C GLY A 140 22.03 -2.84 10.54
N LYS A 141 21.05 -2.62 9.66
CA LYS A 141 21.29 -2.34 8.23
C LYS A 141 20.79 -0.95 7.83
N ALA A 142 21.42 -0.37 6.81
CA ALA A 142 21.07 0.97 6.30
C ALA A 142 19.91 0.98 5.30
N ARG A 143 19.60 -0.15 4.66
CA ARG A 143 18.55 -0.26 3.64
C ARG A 143 17.27 -0.85 4.22
N LYS A 144 16.13 -0.33 3.78
CA LYS A 144 14.81 -0.84 4.10
C LYS A 144 14.39 -1.93 3.10
N PRO A 145 13.52 -2.88 3.48
CA PRO A 145 13.04 -3.92 2.57
C PRO A 145 12.54 -3.37 1.23
N GLU A 146 11.84 -2.24 1.24
CA GLU A 146 11.31 -1.58 0.04
C GLU A 146 12.39 -1.28 -1.02
N ASP A 147 13.63 -0.99 -0.61
CA ASP A 147 14.74 -0.68 -1.52
C ASP A 147 15.12 -1.88 -2.42
N PHE A 148 14.77 -3.10 -1.99
CA PHE A 148 15.09 -4.34 -2.69
C PHE A 148 13.99 -4.80 -3.65
N ILE A 149 12.78 -4.22 -3.59
CA ILE A 149 11.65 -4.65 -4.43
C ILE A 149 11.96 -4.51 -5.93
N ARG A 150 12.93 -3.65 -6.31
CA ARG A 150 13.30 -3.34 -7.70
C ARG A 150 13.77 -4.51 -8.56
N THR A 151 14.11 -5.65 -7.97
CA THR A 151 14.52 -6.85 -8.71
C THR A 151 13.80 -8.08 -8.17
N THR A 152 13.60 -9.09 -9.02
CA THR A 152 13.02 -10.37 -8.60
C THR A 152 13.80 -11.00 -7.45
N GLY A 153 15.14 -11.02 -7.54
CA GLY A 153 15.99 -11.53 -6.46
C GLY A 153 15.90 -10.70 -5.17
N GLY A 154 15.70 -9.39 -5.27
CA GLY A 154 15.48 -8.56 -4.08
C GLY A 154 14.12 -8.81 -3.43
N VAL A 155 13.07 -9.08 -4.22
CA VAL A 155 11.78 -9.55 -3.71
C VAL A 155 11.94 -10.90 -3.00
N ASP A 156 12.72 -11.83 -3.57
CA ASP A 156 12.99 -13.14 -2.95
C ASP A 156 13.70 -12.99 -1.59
N LEU A 157 14.62 -12.02 -1.45
CA LEU A 157 15.28 -11.72 -0.16
C LEU A 157 14.28 -11.25 0.91
N ILE A 158 13.33 -10.39 0.54
CA ILE A 158 12.28 -9.91 1.47
C ILE A 158 11.35 -11.06 1.84
N MET A 159 10.99 -11.88 0.84
CA MET A 159 10.14 -13.05 1.04
C MET A 159 10.75 -14.03 2.06
N ASP A 160 12.05 -14.29 1.97
CA ASP A 160 12.75 -15.15 2.92
C ASP A 160 12.79 -14.58 4.34
N GLU A 161 12.85 -13.25 4.47
CA GLU A 161 12.71 -12.59 5.77
C GLU A 161 11.30 -12.75 6.35
N LEU A 162 10.26 -12.57 5.53
CA LEU A 162 8.88 -12.80 5.97
C LEU A 162 8.67 -14.25 6.44
N LYS A 163 9.27 -15.23 5.76
CA LYS A 163 9.23 -16.63 6.20
C LYS A 163 9.84 -16.79 7.58
N ARG A 164 11.02 -16.21 7.83
CA ARG A 164 11.68 -16.24 9.16
C ARG A 164 10.78 -15.64 10.24
N LEU A 165 10.20 -14.47 9.98
CA LEU A 165 9.26 -13.82 10.90
C LEU A 165 8.03 -14.70 11.19
N ALA A 166 7.49 -15.37 10.17
CA ALA A 166 6.32 -16.24 10.32
C ALA A 166 6.59 -17.46 11.23
N TYR A 167 7.83 -17.98 11.25
CA TYR A 167 8.23 -19.11 12.10
C TYR A 167 8.72 -18.68 13.50
N GLY A 168 8.74 -17.38 13.80
CA GLY A 168 9.23 -16.87 15.09
C GLY A 168 10.76 -16.75 15.18
N ASP A 169 11.48 -16.99 14.08
CA ASP A 169 12.92 -16.76 13.96
C ASP A 169 13.15 -15.28 13.61
N ALA A 170 12.86 -14.37 14.55
CA ALA A 170 13.27 -12.98 14.42
C ALA A 170 14.74 -12.85 14.86
N ILE A 171 15.60 -12.27 14.00
CA ILE A 171 17.00 -11.90 14.34
C ILE A 171 17.01 -10.51 14.97
#